data_AF-A0A969EJD9-F1
#
_entry.id   AF-A0A969EJD9-F1
#
_cell.length_a   1.000
_cell.length_b   1.000
_cell.length_c   1.000
_cell.angle_alpha   90.00
_cell.angle_beta   90.00
_cell.angle_gamma   90.00
#
_symmetry.space_group_name_H-M   'P 1'
#
loop_
_entity.id
_entity.type
_entity.pdbx_description
1 polymer ?
#
loop_
_entity_poly.entity_id
_entity_poly.type
_entity_poly.pdbx_seq_one_letter_code
_entity_poly.pdbx_strand_id
1 'polypeptide(L)'
;MAKVNFQIWRTNEQGEGKLQDYEVDISEGMVVLDAVHQIQSEHANDLAVRWNCKAGKCGSCSAEINGKPKLMCMTRMSDMPDGKPVSIRPMKAFPVIKDLVTDVSVNFRMKKSIKKFKPRKPDAPDGTWRMYQSDIDRVQEFRKCIECFLCQDVCHVLREHNLHEEFAGPRHFVYTAALEMHPLDIEDRREELKDSHGIGFCNITKCCTNVCPEHITITDNAIIPLKERVADRFYDPLMKLFSIFGRK
;
A
#
# COMPACT_ATOMS: atom_id res chain seq x y z
N MET A 1 5.81 20.41 -28.89
CA MET A 1 4.79 19.86 -27.98
C MET A 1 4.08 18.78 -28.75
N ALA A 2 3.96 17.59 -28.18
CA ALA A 2 3.20 16.49 -28.79
C ALA A 2 1.80 16.49 -28.17
N LYS A 3 0.77 16.19 -28.95
CA LYS A 3 -0.59 16.01 -28.41
C LYS A 3 -0.81 14.55 -28.04
N VAL A 4 -1.34 14.31 -26.85
CA VAL A 4 -1.69 12.97 -26.37
C VAL A 4 -3.15 12.96 -25.93
N ASN A 5 -3.87 11.91 -26.34
CA ASN A 5 -5.22 11.66 -25.85
C ASN A 5 -5.19 10.97 -24.47
N PHE A 6 -5.89 11.53 -23.51
CA PHE A 6 -6.11 10.97 -22.17
C PHE A 6 -7.54 10.51 -22.02
N GLN A 7 -7.71 9.30 -21.49
CA GLN A 7 -9.01 8.75 -21.12
C GLN A 7 -9.15 8.76 -19.61
N ILE A 8 -9.81 9.78 -19.05
CA ILE A 8 -9.97 9.93 -17.61
C ILE A 8 -11.34 9.43 -17.16
N TRP A 9 -11.36 8.62 -16.11
CA TRP A 9 -12.60 8.21 -15.46
C TRP A 9 -13.29 9.40 -14.80
N ARG A 10 -14.51 9.70 -15.23
CA ARG A 10 -15.35 10.76 -14.71
C ARG A 10 -16.64 10.19 -14.13
N THR A 11 -17.07 10.71 -12.99
CA THR A 11 -18.33 10.32 -12.34
C THR A 11 -19.41 11.38 -12.54
N ASN A 12 -20.64 10.97 -12.81
CA ASN A 12 -21.81 11.87 -12.80
C ASN A 12 -22.34 12.10 -11.38
N GLU A 13 -23.37 12.94 -11.23
CA GLU A 13 -24.01 13.24 -9.95
C GLU A 13 -24.68 12.01 -9.31
N GLN A 14 -25.02 11.00 -10.12
CA GLN A 14 -25.61 9.74 -9.69
C GLN A 14 -24.57 8.70 -9.23
N GLY A 15 -23.27 9.02 -9.32
CA GLY A 15 -22.17 8.14 -8.92
C GLY A 15 -21.74 7.12 -9.98
N GLU A 16 -22.34 7.13 -11.16
CA GLU A 16 -21.94 6.28 -12.28
C GLU A 16 -20.71 6.88 -12.98
N GLY A 17 -19.78 6.03 -13.39
CA GLY A 17 -18.54 6.48 -14.01
C GLY A 17 -18.32 5.96 -15.43
N LYS A 18 -17.70 6.81 -16.26
CA LYS A 18 -17.28 6.48 -17.62
C LYS A 18 -15.96 7.16 -17.96
N LEU A 19 -15.23 6.60 -18.90
CA LEU A 19 -14.07 7.28 -19.47
C LEU A 19 -14.53 8.45 -20.34
N GLN A 20 -13.82 9.56 -20.25
CA GLN A 20 -13.95 10.71 -21.13
C GLN A 20 -12.59 11.04 -21.73
N ASP A 21 -12.58 11.38 -23.02
CA ASP A 21 -11.38 11.72 -23.78
C ASP A 21 -11.02 13.21 -23.60
N TYR A 22 -9.73 13.49 -23.41
CA TYR A 22 -9.16 14.82 -23.32
C TYR A 22 -7.86 14.87 -24.13
N GLU A 23 -7.74 15.83 -25.05
CA GLU A 23 -6.50 16.03 -25.79
C GLU A 23 -5.64 17.07 -25.06
N VAL A 24 -4.39 16.70 -24.75
CA VAL A 24 -3.48 17.55 -23.96
C VAL A 24 -2.15 17.70 -24.67
N ASP A 25 -1.64 18.92 -24.70
CA ASP A 25 -0.27 19.20 -25.14
C ASP A 25 0.73 18.77 -24.06
N ILE A 26 1.62 17.84 -24.40
CA ILE A 26 2.68 17.39 -23.50
C ILE A 26 4.03 18.01 -23.85
N SER A 27 4.80 18.28 -22.81
CA SER A 27 6.17 18.80 -22.87
C SER A 27 7.16 17.85 -22.18
N GLU A 28 8.43 18.01 -22.51
CA GLU A 28 9.49 17.20 -21.93
C GLU A 28 9.52 17.35 -20.40
N GLY A 29 9.70 16.23 -19.70
CA GLY A 29 9.74 16.20 -18.24
C GLY A 29 8.38 16.10 -17.55
N MET A 30 7.26 16.25 -18.27
CA MET A 30 5.92 16.08 -17.70
C MET A 30 5.70 14.66 -17.15
N VAL A 31 4.99 14.60 -16.03
CA VAL A 31 4.41 13.37 -15.47
C VAL A 31 2.91 13.35 -15.68
N VAL A 32 2.29 12.18 -15.51
CA VAL A 32 0.84 12.00 -15.67
C VAL A 32 0.04 12.97 -14.80
N LEU A 33 0.52 13.27 -13.58
CA LEU A 33 -0.15 14.25 -12.72
C LEU A 33 -0.18 15.67 -13.31
N ASP A 34 0.85 16.08 -14.05
CA ASP A 34 0.87 17.41 -14.70
C ASP A 34 -0.19 17.50 -15.79
N ALA A 35 -0.31 16.45 -16.61
CA ALA A 35 -1.37 16.37 -17.62
C ALA A 35 -2.77 16.36 -16.99
N VAL A 36 -2.96 15.65 -15.87
CA VAL A 36 -4.24 15.66 -15.13
C VAL A 36 -4.57 17.07 -14.61
N HIS A 37 -3.58 17.81 -14.11
CA HIS A 37 -3.79 19.20 -13.70
C HIS A 37 -4.11 20.12 -14.85
N GLN A 38 -3.46 19.95 -16.00
CA GLN A 38 -3.76 20.71 -17.19
C GLN A 38 -5.21 20.45 -17.67
N ILE A 39 -5.63 19.18 -17.69
CA ILE A 39 -7.03 18.82 -17.99
C ILE A 39 -7.98 19.46 -16.98
N GLN A 40 -7.64 19.41 -15.70
CA GLN A 40 -8.44 20.02 -14.65
C GLN A 40 -8.59 21.53 -14.89
N SER A 41 -7.51 22.26 -15.19
CA SER A 41 -7.58 23.72 -15.38
C SER A 41 -8.21 24.16 -16.70
N GLU A 42 -8.02 23.41 -17.78
CA GLU A 42 -8.35 23.88 -19.14
C GLU A 42 -9.67 23.28 -19.66
N HIS A 43 -10.03 22.07 -19.23
CA HIS A 43 -11.14 21.31 -19.82
C HIS A 43 -12.17 20.82 -18.79
N ALA A 44 -11.77 20.61 -17.54
CA ALA A 44 -12.56 19.91 -16.54
C ALA A 44 -12.33 20.45 -15.12
N ASN A 45 -12.73 21.70 -14.88
CA ASN A 45 -12.53 22.39 -13.59
C ASN A 45 -13.20 21.70 -12.39
N ASP A 46 -14.15 20.81 -12.64
CA ASP A 46 -14.85 20.02 -11.64
C ASP A 46 -14.25 18.63 -11.39
N LEU A 47 -13.18 18.24 -12.13
CA LEU A 47 -12.47 16.97 -11.99
C LEU A 47 -11.88 16.85 -10.58
N ALA A 48 -12.26 15.79 -9.87
CA ALA A 48 -11.72 15.48 -8.55
C ALA A 48 -10.50 14.56 -8.64
N VAL A 49 -9.39 15.00 -8.04
CA VAL A 49 -8.14 14.25 -7.96
C VAL A 49 -7.44 14.52 -6.63
N ARG A 50 -6.89 13.47 -5.99
CA ARG A 50 -6.04 13.62 -4.79
C ARG A 50 -4.58 13.75 -5.20
N TRP A 51 -3.90 14.75 -4.65
CA TRP A 51 -2.47 14.99 -4.86
C TRP A 51 -1.95 15.93 -3.76
N ASN A 52 -0.62 16.04 -3.63
CA ASN A 52 0.02 17.03 -2.77
C ASN A 52 1.51 17.24 -3.14
N CYS A 53 2.40 16.35 -2.69
CA CYS A 53 3.86 16.64 -2.66
C CYS A 53 4.58 16.75 -4.02
N LYS A 54 4.00 16.20 -5.10
CA LYS A 54 4.64 16.03 -6.42
C LYS A 54 6.05 15.39 -6.43
N ALA A 55 6.46 14.70 -5.37
CA ALA A 55 7.80 14.13 -5.20
C ALA A 55 7.79 12.63 -4.85
N GLY A 56 6.64 11.95 -5.01
CA GLY A 56 6.52 10.52 -4.70
C GLY A 56 6.56 10.16 -3.22
N LYS A 57 6.33 11.11 -2.29
CA LYS A 57 6.49 10.86 -0.84
C LYS A 57 5.22 10.91 0.02
N CYS A 58 4.16 11.57 -0.44
CA CYS A 58 2.91 11.66 0.34
C CYS A 58 1.93 10.49 0.10
N GLY A 59 2.11 9.70 -0.96
CA GLY A 59 1.21 8.61 -1.33
C GLY A 59 -0.19 9.02 -1.82
N SER A 60 -0.49 10.31 -2.00
CA SER A 60 -1.87 10.76 -2.26
C SER A 60 -2.37 10.61 -3.70
N CYS A 61 -1.48 10.57 -4.70
CA CYS A 61 -1.84 10.58 -6.13
C CYS A 61 -1.84 9.18 -6.77
N SER A 62 -2.30 8.18 -6.03
CA SER A 62 -2.44 6.81 -6.51
C SER A 62 -3.61 6.69 -7.47
N ALA A 63 -3.39 6.07 -8.63
CA ALA A 63 -4.40 5.79 -9.63
C ALA A 63 -3.99 4.56 -10.46
N GLU A 64 -4.92 4.01 -11.24
CA GLU A 64 -4.59 3.05 -12.29
C GLU A 64 -4.28 3.78 -13.60
N ILE A 65 -3.05 3.65 -14.08
CA ILE A 65 -2.59 4.24 -15.33
C ILE A 65 -2.38 3.10 -16.32
N ASN A 66 -3.17 3.07 -17.40
CA ASN A 66 -3.18 1.97 -18.36
C ASN A 66 -3.38 0.60 -17.69
N GLY A 67 -4.30 0.55 -16.72
CA GLY A 67 -4.65 -0.66 -15.95
C GLY A 67 -3.60 -1.09 -14.92
N LYS A 68 -2.56 -0.28 -14.69
CA LYS A 68 -1.51 -0.56 -13.69
C LYS A 68 -1.57 0.44 -12.54
N PRO A 69 -1.65 -0.01 -11.27
CA PRO A 69 -1.56 0.88 -10.11
C PRO A 69 -0.21 1.59 -10.07
N LYS A 70 -0.22 2.93 -10.08
CA LYS A 70 0.97 3.78 -10.08
C LYS A 70 0.70 5.11 -9.35
N LEU A 71 1.78 5.79 -8.97
CA LEU A 71 1.71 7.20 -8.58
C LEU A 71 1.72 8.08 -9.82
N MET A 72 0.69 8.91 -10.01
CA MET A 72 0.62 9.83 -11.15
C MET A 72 1.82 10.80 -11.18
N CYS A 73 2.30 11.26 -10.01
CA CYS A 73 3.44 12.19 -9.94
C CYS A 73 4.80 11.57 -10.26
N MET A 74 4.90 10.24 -10.29
CA MET A 74 6.15 9.52 -10.60
C MET A 74 6.10 8.84 -11.97
N THR A 75 4.95 8.90 -12.65
CA THR A 75 4.78 8.26 -13.95
C THR A 75 5.10 9.27 -15.04
N ARG A 76 6.28 9.14 -15.67
CA ARG A 76 6.71 10.05 -16.72
C ARG A 76 5.89 9.84 -17.98
N MET A 77 5.59 10.93 -18.69
CA MET A 77 4.95 10.85 -20.00
C MET A 77 5.85 10.17 -21.03
N SER A 78 7.17 10.27 -20.89
CA SER A 78 8.15 9.55 -21.71
C SER A 78 8.05 8.02 -21.61
N ASP A 79 7.44 7.49 -20.55
CA ASP A 79 7.29 6.05 -20.34
C ASP A 79 5.95 5.54 -20.90
N MET A 80 5.10 6.43 -21.41
CA MET A 80 3.80 6.08 -21.98
C MET A 80 3.96 5.59 -23.42
N PRO A 81 3.16 4.60 -23.86
CA PRO A 81 3.27 4.09 -25.23
C PRO A 81 2.85 5.15 -26.25
N ASP A 82 3.71 5.41 -27.23
CA ASP A 82 3.41 6.33 -28.33
C ASP A 82 2.17 5.91 -29.12
N GLY A 83 1.37 6.90 -29.54
CA GLY A 83 0.20 6.69 -30.38
C GLY A 83 -0.97 5.96 -29.70
N LYS A 84 -0.90 5.68 -28.40
CA LYS A 84 -2.00 5.08 -27.63
C LYS A 84 -2.55 6.07 -26.59
N PRO A 85 -3.87 6.07 -26.34
CA PRO A 85 -4.43 6.88 -25.27
C PRO A 85 -3.87 6.48 -23.90
N VAL A 86 -3.67 7.46 -23.03
CA VAL A 86 -3.31 7.25 -21.63
C VAL A 86 -4.59 7.19 -20.81
N SER A 87 -4.98 5.99 -20.40
CA SER A 87 -6.16 5.80 -19.55
C SER A 87 -5.82 5.94 -18.08
N ILE A 88 -6.64 6.69 -17.34
CA ILE A 88 -6.50 6.93 -15.91
C ILE A 88 -7.82 6.59 -15.22
N ARG A 89 -7.77 5.63 -14.30
CA ARG A 89 -8.92 5.19 -13.50
C ARG A 89 -8.62 5.36 -12.00
N PRO A 90 -9.67 5.51 -11.16
CA PRO A 90 -9.50 5.41 -9.71
C PRO A 90 -8.93 4.04 -9.31
N MET A 91 -8.40 3.95 -8.08
CA MET A 91 -7.96 2.66 -7.52
C MET A 91 -9.16 1.69 -7.42
N LYS A 92 -9.10 0.55 -8.11
CA LYS A 92 -10.20 -0.41 -8.24
C LYS A 92 -10.61 -1.06 -6.92
N ALA A 93 -9.69 -1.28 -5.99
CA ALA A 93 -10.04 -1.96 -4.73
C ALA A 93 -10.89 -1.11 -3.77
N PHE A 94 -11.08 0.18 -4.06
CA PHE A 94 -11.72 1.11 -3.15
C PHE A 94 -12.97 1.73 -3.79
N PRO A 95 -14.04 1.99 -3.01
CA PRO A 95 -15.21 2.70 -3.51
C PRO A 95 -14.84 4.07 -4.08
N VAL A 96 -15.39 4.42 -5.24
CA VAL A 96 -15.18 5.73 -5.85
C VAL A 96 -16.04 6.77 -5.14
N ILE A 97 -15.42 7.89 -4.73
CA ILE A 97 -16.12 9.05 -4.17
C ILE A 97 -16.52 9.99 -5.31
N LYS A 98 -15.54 10.40 -6.12
CA LYS A 98 -15.73 11.25 -7.30
C LYS A 98 -14.52 11.14 -8.22
N ASP A 99 -14.75 10.92 -9.50
CA ASP A 99 -13.72 10.81 -10.55
C ASP A 99 -12.55 9.88 -10.13
N LEU A 100 -11.36 10.43 -9.87
CA LEU A 100 -10.16 9.68 -9.48
C LEU A 100 -10.01 9.52 -7.96
N VAL A 101 -10.91 10.09 -7.16
CA VAL A 101 -10.89 10.04 -5.70
C VAL A 101 -11.63 8.80 -5.22
N THR A 102 -10.95 7.96 -4.43
CA THR A 102 -11.54 6.79 -3.78
C THR A 102 -11.57 6.92 -2.25
N ASP A 103 -12.50 6.20 -1.63
CA ASP A 103 -12.57 6.05 -0.18
C ASP A 103 -11.60 4.98 0.31
N VAL A 104 -10.48 5.43 0.87
CA VAL A 104 -9.45 4.57 1.48
C VAL A 104 -9.62 4.43 3.01
N SER A 105 -10.75 4.88 3.57
CA SER A 105 -11.01 4.94 5.02
C SER A 105 -10.82 3.61 5.75
N VAL A 106 -11.10 2.50 5.07
CA VAL A 106 -10.91 1.14 5.60
C VAL A 106 -9.47 0.88 6.03
N ASN A 107 -8.49 1.40 5.28
CA ASN A 107 -7.07 1.27 5.65
C ASN A 107 -6.76 1.98 6.97
N PHE A 108 -7.39 3.13 7.24
CA PHE A 108 -7.19 3.84 8.51
C PHE A 108 -7.86 3.13 9.68
N ARG A 109 -9.01 2.48 9.46
CA ARG A 109 -9.66 1.63 10.48
C ARG A 109 -8.80 0.41 10.79
N MET A 110 -8.33 -0.30 9.76
CA MET A 110 -7.45 -1.47 9.88
C MET A 110 -6.12 -1.12 10.56
N LYS A 111 -5.52 0.05 10.28
CA LYS A 111 -4.31 0.47 11.01
C LYS A 111 -4.55 0.63 12.51
N LYS A 112 -5.74 1.09 12.92
CA LYS A 112 -6.09 1.33 14.33
C LYS A 112 -6.36 0.03 15.09
N SER A 113 -6.73 -1.07 14.43
CA SER A 113 -6.95 -2.37 15.09
C SER A 113 -5.64 -3.04 15.50
N ILE A 114 -4.53 -2.74 14.83
CA ILE A 114 -3.22 -3.34 15.11
C ILE A 114 -2.69 -2.84 16.46
N LYS A 115 -2.37 -3.77 17.38
CA LYS A 115 -1.73 -3.45 18.67
C LYS A 115 -0.56 -2.50 18.50
N LYS A 116 -0.54 -1.45 19.32
CA LYS A 116 0.51 -0.43 19.29
C LYS A 116 1.86 -0.99 19.77
N PHE A 117 2.93 -0.34 19.36
CA PHE A 117 4.28 -0.63 19.83
C PHE A 117 4.37 -0.53 21.36
N LYS A 118 5.04 -1.50 21.99
CA LYS A 118 5.29 -1.52 23.44
C LYS A 118 6.77 -1.82 23.67
N PRO A 119 7.58 -0.82 24.00
CA PRO A 119 8.99 -1.06 24.23
C PRO A 119 9.21 -1.89 25.50
N ARG A 120 10.24 -2.74 25.49
CA ARG A 120 10.84 -3.32 26.71
C ARG A 120 11.36 -2.22 27.63
N LYS A 121 11.69 -2.58 28.88
CA LYS A 121 12.34 -1.66 29.82
C LYS A 121 13.65 -1.07 29.23
N PRO A 122 13.95 0.21 29.49
CA PRO A 122 15.22 0.84 29.11
C PRO A 122 16.45 0.09 29.65
N ASP A 123 17.58 0.24 28.95
CA ASP A 123 18.87 -0.38 29.33
C ASP A 123 19.67 0.48 30.30
N ALA A 124 19.36 1.78 30.37
CA ALA A 124 20.08 2.75 31.18
C ALA A 124 19.12 3.58 32.06
N PRO A 125 19.60 4.12 33.21
CA PRO A 125 18.78 4.92 34.12
C PRO A 125 18.21 6.21 33.51
N ASP A 126 18.79 6.70 32.41
CA ASP A 126 18.33 7.88 31.66
C ASP A 126 17.12 7.60 30.75
N GLY A 127 16.62 6.37 30.73
CA GLY A 127 15.50 5.97 29.91
C GLY A 127 15.86 5.59 28.47
N THR A 128 17.14 5.46 28.13
CA THR A 128 17.60 5.09 26.78
C THR A 128 17.69 3.58 26.56
N TRP A 129 17.63 3.17 25.29
CA TRP A 129 17.86 1.79 24.85
C TRP A 129 19.14 1.72 24.01
N ARG A 130 19.87 0.62 24.17
CA ARG A 130 20.96 0.21 23.28
C ARG A 130 20.39 -0.74 22.23
N MET A 131 20.65 -0.44 20.97
CA MET A 131 20.26 -1.27 19.83
C MET A 131 21.47 -1.43 18.92
N TYR A 132 21.66 -2.63 18.37
CA TYR A 132 22.68 -2.84 17.36
C TYR A 132 22.17 -2.33 16.01
N GLN A 133 23.07 -1.77 15.21
CA GLN A 133 22.73 -1.26 13.88
C GLN A 133 22.05 -2.33 13.01
N SER A 134 22.51 -3.59 13.12
CA SER A 134 21.91 -4.74 12.42
C SER A 134 20.42 -4.96 12.75
N ASP A 135 20.02 -4.70 13.99
CA ASP A 135 18.61 -4.84 14.41
C ASP A 135 17.75 -3.72 13.80
N ILE A 136 18.33 -2.53 13.68
CA ILE A 136 17.68 -1.38 13.06
C ILE A 136 17.52 -1.60 11.56
N ASP A 137 18.59 -2.00 10.89
CA ASP A 137 18.64 -2.19 9.43
C ASP A 137 17.54 -3.16 8.96
N ARG A 138 17.25 -4.19 9.76
CA ARG A 138 16.19 -5.18 9.47
C ARG A 138 14.79 -4.58 9.33
N VAL A 139 14.47 -3.50 10.07
CA VAL A 139 13.13 -2.89 10.04
C VAL A 139 13.06 -1.60 9.22
N GLN A 140 14.20 -1.05 8.79
CA GLN A 140 14.27 0.21 8.04
C GLN A 140 13.49 0.14 6.73
N GLU A 141 13.53 -0.99 6.03
CA GLU A 141 12.83 -1.17 4.76
C GLU A 141 11.32 -0.92 4.90
N PHE A 142 10.69 -1.47 5.93
CA PHE A 142 9.25 -1.34 6.15
C PHE A 142 8.83 0.11 6.48
N ARG A 143 9.74 0.89 7.06
CA ARG A 143 9.51 2.31 7.41
C ARG A 143 9.47 3.23 6.19
N LYS A 144 9.92 2.77 5.02
CA LYS A 144 9.80 3.52 3.77
C LYS A 144 8.35 3.63 3.28
N CYS A 145 7.42 2.88 3.85
CA CYS A 145 6.02 2.85 3.38
C CYS A 145 5.36 4.24 3.52
N ILE A 146 4.94 4.80 2.38
CA ILE A 146 4.28 6.12 2.29
C ILE A 146 2.75 6.04 2.31
N GLU A 147 2.17 4.87 2.63
CA GLU A 147 0.72 4.65 2.67
C GLU A 147 -0.02 5.04 1.38
N CYS A 148 0.61 4.82 0.21
CA CYS A 148 -0.03 5.08 -1.09
C CYS A 148 -1.13 4.08 -1.47
N PHE A 149 -1.23 2.96 -0.74
CA PHE A 149 -2.20 1.88 -0.93
C PHE A 149 -2.22 1.19 -2.31
N LEU A 150 -1.26 1.45 -3.20
CA LEU A 150 -1.13 0.72 -4.48
C LEU A 150 -1.01 -0.80 -4.28
N CYS A 151 -0.32 -1.23 -3.23
CA CYS A 151 -0.21 -2.64 -2.88
C CYS A 151 -1.54 -3.26 -2.45
N GLN A 152 -2.42 -2.48 -1.81
CA GLN A 152 -3.77 -2.92 -1.47
C GLN A 152 -4.63 -2.97 -2.74
N ASP A 153 -4.52 -1.94 -3.58
CA ASP A 153 -5.26 -1.83 -4.83
C ASP A 153 -4.99 -2.99 -5.78
N VAL A 154 -3.74 -3.40 -5.96
CA VAL A 154 -3.38 -4.52 -6.84
C VAL A 154 -3.70 -5.90 -6.25
N CYS A 155 -3.92 -6.00 -4.93
CA CYS A 155 -4.05 -7.28 -4.27
C CYS A 155 -5.36 -7.98 -4.68
N HIS A 156 -5.26 -9.15 -5.30
CA HIS A 156 -6.42 -9.90 -5.79
C HIS A 156 -7.43 -10.25 -4.69
N VAL A 157 -6.96 -10.48 -3.45
CA VAL A 157 -7.83 -10.76 -2.30
C VAL A 157 -8.73 -9.55 -1.98
N LEU A 158 -8.17 -8.34 -2.01
CA LEU A 158 -8.92 -7.12 -1.72
C LEU A 158 -9.75 -6.68 -2.91
N ARG A 159 -9.13 -6.62 -4.09
CA ARG A 159 -9.72 -6.11 -5.33
C ARG A 159 -10.86 -6.96 -5.89
N GLU A 160 -10.73 -8.28 -5.86
CA GLU A 160 -11.70 -9.17 -6.54
C GLU A 160 -12.67 -9.82 -5.54
N HIS A 161 -12.24 -10.09 -4.30
CA HIS A 161 -13.08 -10.75 -3.29
C HIS A 161 -13.70 -9.78 -2.26
N ASN A 162 -13.32 -8.50 -2.28
CA ASN A 162 -13.86 -7.46 -1.40
C ASN A 162 -13.72 -7.74 0.11
N LEU A 163 -12.72 -8.55 0.51
CA LEU A 163 -12.50 -8.97 1.90
C LEU A 163 -11.76 -7.91 2.75
N HIS A 164 -12.13 -6.64 2.64
CA HIS A 164 -11.42 -5.55 3.31
C HIS A 164 -11.56 -5.55 4.83
N GLU A 165 -12.57 -6.23 5.38
CA GLU A 165 -12.81 -6.30 6.82
C GLU A 165 -12.15 -7.56 7.43
N GLU A 166 -11.96 -8.63 6.64
CA GLU A 166 -11.35 -9.90 7.08
C GLU A 166 -9.86 -9.99 6.76
N PHE A 167 -9.40 -9.29 5.72
CA PHE A 167 -8.02 -9.32 5.27
C PHE A 167 -7.35 -7.95 5.43
N ALA A 168 -6.38 -7.87 6.34
CA ALA A 168 -5.64 -6.62 6.54
C ALA A 168 -4.84 -6.21 5.29
N GLY A 169 -4.28 -7.17 4.56
CA GLY A 169 -3.59 -6.90 3.30
C GLY A 169 -2.17 -6.33 3.42
N PRO A 170 -1.46 -6.25 2.27
CA PRO A 170 -0.02 -6.02 2.21
C PRO A 170 0.49 -4.79 2.96
N ARG A 171 -0.19 -3.63 2.87
CA ARG A 171 0.28 -2.42 3.59
C ARG A 171 0.29 -2.65 5.10
N HIS A 172 -0.74 -3.33 5.61
CA HIS A 172 -0.89 -3.56 7.03
C HIS A 172 0.08 -4.62 7.53
N PHE A 173 0.39 -5.64 6.73
CA PHE A 173 1.45 -6.59 7.07
C PHE A 173 2.85 -5.97 7.05
N VAL A 174 3.16 -5.02 6.16
CA VAL A 174 4.43 -4.27 6.23
C VAL A 174 4.55 -3.52 7.56
N TYR A 175 3.48 -2.86 7.98
CA TYR A 175 3.46 -2.16 9.27
C TYR A 175 3.59 -3.12 10.46
N THR A 176 2.87 -4.25 10.45
CA THR A 176 2.98 -5.25 11.51
C THR A 176 4.36 -5.91 11.54
N ALA A 177 4.98 -6.16 10.38
CA ALA A 177 6.36 -6.67 10.30
C ALA A 177 7.34 -5.70 10.95
N ALA A 178 7.19 -4.40 10.70
CA ALA A 178 8.00 -3.36 11.34
C ALA A 178 7.90 -3.36 12.89
N LEU A 179 6.77 -3.80 13.44
CA LEU A 179 6.55 -3.92 14.88
C LEU A 179 7.05 -5.26 15.43
N GLU A 180 6.60 -6.38 14.85
CA GLU A 180 6.96 -7.74 15.26
C GLU A 180 8.46 -8.04 15.19
N MET A 181 9.17 -7.37 14.28
CA MET A 181 10.61 -7.52 14.09
C MET A 181 11.41 -6.40 14.76
N HIS A 182 10.75 -5.46 15.45
CA HIS A 182 11.43 -4.37 16.15
C HIS A 182 12.16 -4.91 17.39
N PRO A 183 13.45 -4.61 17.60
CA PRO A 183 14.24 -5.17 18.71
C PRO A 183 13.74 -4.78 20.11
N LEU A 184 13.03 -3.65 20.18
CA LEU A 184 12.48 -3.16 21.44
C LEU A 184 11.04 -3.59 21.69
N ASP A 185 10.27 -4.02 20.68
CA ASP A 185 8.84 -4.32 20.90
C ASP A 185 8.70 -5.65 21.62
N ILE A 186 7.89 -5.67 22.68
CA ILE A 186 7.55 -6.88 23.43
C ILE A 186 6.10 -7.30 23.23
N GLU A 187 5.32 -6.57 22.43
CA GLU A 187 3.99 -7.05 22.05
C GLU A 187 4.05 -8.25 21.11
N ASP A 188 2.97 -9.03 21.16
CA ASP A 188 2.80 -10.22 20.33
C ASP A 188 1.49 -10.15 19.55
N ARG A 189 1.63 -10.04 18.23
CA ARG A 189 0.53 -9.89 17.28
C ARG A 189 0.25 -11.15 16.48
N ARG A 190 0.93 -12.27 16.76
CA ARG A 190 0.79 -13.51 15.98
C ARG A 190 -0.62 -14.07 16.00
N GLU A 191 -1.31 -13.98 17.14
CA GLU A 191 -2.71 -14.40 17.27
C GLU A 191 -3.64 -13.51 16.42
N GLU A 192 -3.51 -12.19 16.51
CA GLU A 192 -4.29 -11.25 15.68
C GLU A 192 -4.02 -11.44 14.19
N LEU A 193 -2.77 -11.70 13.81
CA LEU A 193 -2.39 -12.01 12.44
C LEU A 193 -3.15 -13.23 11.90
N LYS A 194 -3.26 -14.28 12.70
CA LYS A 194 -3.96 -15.52 12.36
C LYS A 194 -5.47 -15.32 12.31
N ASP A 195 -6.05 -14.76 13.36
CA ASP A 195 -7.49 -14.83 13.61
C ASP A 195 -8.25 -13.59 13.15
N SER A 196 -7.65 -12.40 13.23
CA SER A 196 -8.35 -11.12 12.98
C SER A 196 -7.89 -10.37 11.73
N HIS A 197 -6.64 -10.55 11.32
CA HIS A 197 -6.05 -9.84 10.18
C HIS A 197 -5.92 -10.70 8.92
N GLY A 198 -6.33 -11.96 8.99
CA GLY A 198 -6.45 -12.84 7.82
C GLY A 198 -5.15 -13.13 7.10
N ILE A 199 -4.01 -13.22 7.80
CA ILE A 199 -2.69 -13.43 7.16
C ILE A 199 -2.66 -14.66 6.23
N GLY A 200 -3.50 -15.66 6.53
CA GLY A 200 -3.68 -16.87 5.73
C GLY A 200 -4.22 -16.62 4.32
N PHE A 201 -4.96 -15.54 4.08
CA PHE A 201 -5.55 -15.25 2.76
C PHE A 201 -4.53 -14.84 1.69
N CYS A 202 -3.33 -14.41 2.09
CA CYS A 202 -2.31 -14.03 1.11
C CYS A 202 -1.79 -15.26 0.35
N ASN A 203 -1.96 -15.29 -0.98
CA ASN A 203 -1.46 -16.39 -1.82
C ASN A 203 -0.02 -16.19 -2.33
N ILE A 204 0.74 -15.23 -1.80
CA ILE A 204 2.16 -15.01 -2.13
C ILE A 204 2.38 -14.74 -3.64
N THR A 205 1.41 -14.09 -4.30
CA THR A 205 1.49 -13.79 -5.75
C THR A 205 2.47 -12.66 -6.11
N LYS A 206 3.06 -11.99 -5.11
CA LYS A 206 4.02 -10.88 -5.26
C LYS A 206 3.52 -9.64 -6.00
N CYS A 207 2.23 -9.56 -6.35
CA CYS A 207 1.63 -8.40 -7.00
C CYS A 207 1.89 -7.08 -6.23
N CYS A 208 1.78 -7.12 -4.90
CA CYS A 208 2.02 -5.99 -4.00
C CYS A 208 3.48 -5.50 -4.02
N THR A 209 4.44 -6.42 -4.10
CA THR A 209 5.88 -6.08 -4.19
C THR A 209 6.15 -5.33 -5.51
N ASN A 210 5.60 -5.82 -6.62
CA ASN A 210 5.88 -5.28 -7.96
C ASN A 210 5.37 -3.84 -8.16
N VAL A 211 4.31 -3.45 -7.46
CA VAL A 211 3.73 -2.09 -7.57
C VAL A 211 4.25 -1.11 -6.53
N CYS A 212 5.07 -1.54 -5.57
CA CYS A 212 5.52 -0.66 -4.49
C CYS A 212 6.48 0.42 -5.02
N PRO A 213 6.13 1.72 -4.97
CA PRO A 213 6.98 2.79 -5.50
C PRO A 213 8.23 3.04 -4.65
N GLU A 214 8.23 2.55 -3.40
CA GLU A 214 9.37 2.64 -2.48
C GLU A 214 10.22 1.36 -2.48
N HIS A 215 9.94 0.44 -3.41
CA HIS A 215 10.68 -0.80 -3.61
C HIS A 215 10.80 -1.66 -2.35
N ILE A 216 9.75 -1.67 -1.53
CA ILE A 216 9.66 -2.55 -0.36
C ILE A 216 9.41 -3.97 -0.87
N THR A 217 10.21 -4.91 -0.40
CA THR A 217 10.11 -6.35 -0.67
C THR A 217 8.97 -6.95 0.17
N ILE A 218 7.74 -6.46 -0.03
CA ILE A 218 6.56 -6.68 0.82
C ILE A 218 6.31 -8.18 1.07
N THR A 219 6.35 -8.98 0.00
CA THR A 219 6.01 -10.40 0.11
C THR A 219 7.09 -11.17 0.85
N ASP A 220 8.34 -11.03 0.40
CA ASP A 220 9.47 -11.84 0.85
C ASP A 220 9.98 -11.43 2.23
N ASN A 221 10.03 -10.12 2.53
CA ASN A 221 10.62 -9.63 3.79
C ASN A 221 9.56 -9.35 4.87
N ALA A 222 8.31 -9.05 4.51
CA ALA A 222 7.25 -8.80 5.49
C ALA A 222 6.27 -9.98 5.61
N ILE A 223 5.55 -10.34 4.55
CA ILE A 223 4.43 -11.29 4.66
C ILE A 223 4.90 -12.71 4.96
N ILE A 224 5.90 -13.22 4.24
CA ILE A 224 6.40 -14.59 4.45
C ILE A 224 6.95 -14.77 5.88
N PRO A 225 7.83 -13.90 6.41
CA PRO A 225 8.32 -14.05 7.78
C PRO A 225 7.22 -13.91 8.83
N LEU A 226 6.21 -13.06 8.60
CA LEU A 226 5.05 -13.03 9.50
C LEU A 226 4.25 -14.34 9.46
N LYS A 227 4.09 -14.95 8.29
CA LYS A 227 3.45 -16.27 8.15
C LYS A 227 4.23 -17.37 8.84
N GLU A 228 5.55 -17.38 8.69
CA GLU A 228 6.45 -18.33 9.38
C GLU A 228 6.31 -18.20 10.89
N ARG A 229 6.36 -16.97 11.44
CA ARG A 229 6.16 -16.73 12.88
C ARG A 229 4.81 -17.20 13.40
N VAL A 230 3.76 -17.08 12.58
CA VAL A 230 2.42 -17.61 12.90
C VAL A 230 2.43 -19.15 12.85
N ALA A 231 3.09 -19.73 11.84
CA ALA A 231 3.24 -21.18 11.71
C ALA A 231 4.00 -21.82 12.87
N ASP A 232 5.15 -21.26 13.24
CA ASP A 232 5.96 -21.73 14.35
C ASP A 232 5.20 -21.72 15.67
N ARG A 233 4.32 -20.73 15.87
CA ARG A 233 3.55 -20.61 17.12
C ARG A 233 2.37 -21.59 17.19
N PHE A 234 1.63 -21.76 16.09
CA PHE A 234 0.32 -22.42 16.13
C PHE A 234 0.25 -23.75 15.40
N TYR A 235 1.17 -24.02 14.49
CA TYR A 235 1.14 -25.17 13.59
C TYR A 235 2.39 -26.06 13.68
N ASP A 236 3.48 -25.63 14.33
CA ASP A 236 4.67 -26.47 14.55
C ASP A 236 4.43 -27.52 15.67
N PRO A 237 4.40 -28.82 15.33
CA PRO A 237 4.19 -29.89 16.32
C PRO A 237 5.35 -30.03 17.31
N LEU A 238 6.59 -29.72 16.91
CA LEU A 238 7.75 -29.82 17.78
C LEU A 238 7.72 -28.72 18.84
N MET A 239 7.46 -27.46 18.44
CA MET A 239 7.25 -26.36 19.38
C MET A 239 6.11 -26.65 20.36
N LYS A 240 5.01 -27.26 19.88
CA LYS A 240 3.90 -27.68 20.73
C LYS A 240 4.32 -28.73 21.76
N LEU A 241 5.07 -29.76 21.34
CA LEU A 241 5.68 -30.78 22.20
C LEU A 241 6.62 -30.15 23.24
N PHE A 242 7.51 -29.24 22.83
CA PHE A 242 8.40 -28.53 23.76
C PHE A 242 7.64 -27.66 24.76
N SER A 243 6.53 -27.03 24.39
CA SER A 243 5.73 -26.26 25.35
C SER A 243 5.04 -27.14 26.40
N ILE A 244 4.68 -28.38 26.03
CA ILE A 244 4.01 -29.35 26.89
C ILE A 244 5.03 -30.02 27.84
N PHE A 245 6.22 -30.37 27.33
CA PHE A 245 7.23 -31.12 28.07
C PHE A 245 8.36 -30.27 28.67
N GLY A 246 8.55 -29.03 28.20
CA GLY A 246 9.62 -28.11 28.61
C GLY A 246 9.24 -27.13 29.73
N ARG A 247 7.99 -27.13 30.22
CA ARG A 247 7.61 -26.51 31.49
C ARG A 247 7.93 -27.48 32.64
N LYS A 248 9.22 -27.62 32.96
CA LYS A 248 9.72 -28.11 34.26
C LYS A 248 10.66 -27.09 34.86
#